data_AF-A0A2J8ISA4-F1
#
_entry.id   AF-A0A2J8ISA4-F1
#
_cell.length_a   1.000
_cell.length_b   1.000
_cell.length_c   1.000
_cell.angle_alpha   90.00
_cell.angle_beta   90.00
_cell.angle_gamma   90.00
#
_symmetry.space_group_name_H-M   'P 1'
#
loop_
_entity.id
_entity.type
_entity.pdbx_description
1 polymer ?
#
loop_
_entity_poly.entity_id
_entity_poly.type
_entity_poly.pdbx_seq_one_letter_code
_entity_poly.pdbx_strand_id
1 'polypeptide(L)'
;KRAAVPRFVQQKLYLFLEHCFGHWPLDASFRAVLEMWLSYLQPWRYAPDKQAPGSDSQPRCVSEKWAPFVQENLLMYTKLFVGFLNRALRTDLVSPKHALMVFRVAKVFAQPNLAEMIQKGEQLFLEPELVIPHRQHRLFTAPTFTGSFLSPWPPAVTDASFKVKSHVYSLEGQDCKYTPMFGPEARTLVLRLAQLITQAKHTAKSISDQCAESPAGHSFLSWLGFSSMDTNGSYTANDLDEMGQDSVRKTDEYLEKALEYLRQIFRFAGQMAALCSRDDFLGSFCRYHLTEPGLASRHLLSPVGRRQVAGHT
;
A
#
# COMPACT_ATOMS: atom_id res chain seq x y z
N LYS A 1 -16.56 21.36 -11.48
CA LYS A 1 -15.85 21.96 -10.33
C LYS A 1 -14.94 20.88 -9.75
N ARG A 2 -13.61 21.06 -9.77
CA ARG A 2 -12.67 20.09 -9.18
C ARG A 2 -12.88 20.09 -7.66
N ALA A 3 -13.19 18.93 -7.08
CA ALA A 3 -13.19 18.74 -5.62
C ALA A 3 -11.74 18.68 -5.12
N ALA A 4 -11.02 19.80 -5.26
CA ALA A 4 -9.67 19.93 -4.71
C ALA A 4 -9.82 20.37 -3.25
N VAL A 5 -9.35 19.55 -2.32
CA VAL A 5 -9.22 19.93 -0.90
C VAL A 5 -8.34 21.18 -0.83
N PRO A 6 -8.74 22.26 -0.14
CA PRO A 6 -7.90 23.45 -0.04
C PRO A 6 -6.52 23.12 0.52
N ARG A 7 -5.45 23.68 -0.07
CA ARG A 7 -4.05 23.37 0.30
C ARG A 7 -3.74 23.51 1.79
N PHE A 8 -4.34 24.50 2.45
CA PHE A 8 -4.15 24.69 3.90
C PHE A 8 -4.73 23.53 4.73
N VAL A 9 -5.81 22.90 4.26
CA VAL A 9 -6.41 21.73 4.91
C VAL A 9 -5.53 20.52 4.68
N GLN A 10 -5.02 20.35 3.45
CA GLN A 10 -4.08 19.27 3.09
C GLN A 10 -2.84 19.27 4.00
N GLN A 11 -2.18 20.42 4.18
CA GLN A 11 -0.99 20.52 5.01
C GLN A 11 -1.28 20.19 6.48
N LYS A 12 -2.35 20.75 7.06
CA LYS A 12 -2.75 20.46 8.44
C LYS A 12 -3.09 18.98 8.64
N LEU A 13 -3.80 18.39 7.68
CA LEU A 13 -4.13 16.97 7.69
C LEU A 13 -2.87 16.10 7.61
N TYR A 14 -1.92 16.46 6.75
CA TYR A 14 -0.66 15.73 6.60
C TYR A 14 0.09 15.65 7.92
N LEU A 15 0.34 16.80 8.54
CA LEU A 15 1.06 16.89 9.81
C LEU A 15 0.32 16.17 10.95
N PHE A 16 -1.02 16.27 10.98
CA PHE A 16 -1.84 15.54 11.94
C PHE A 16 -1.68 14.03 11.78
N LEU A 17 -1.83 13.52 10.55
CA LEU A 17 -1.68 12.10 10.26
C LEU A 17 -0.27 11.63 10.59
N GLU A 18 0.77 12.32 10.12
CA GLU A 18 2.16 11.97 10.42
C GLU A 18 2.40 11.86 11.93
N HIS A 19 1.92 12.84 12.71
CA HIS A 19 2.01 12.81 14.16
C HIS A 19 1.31 11.59 14.75
N CYS A 20 0.07 11.29 14.32
CA CYS A 20 -0.68 10.11 14.78
C CYS A 20 0.01 8.79 14.41
N PHE A 21 0.58 8.66 13.20
CA PHE A 21 1.30 7.45 12.81
C PHE A 21 2.50 7.16 13.72
N GLY A 22 3.21 8.22 14.16
CA GLY A 22 4.34 8.13 15.07
C GLY A 22 3.96 7.91 16.54
N HIS A 23 2.87 8.53 17.02
CA HIS A 23 2.61 8.67 18.46
C HIS A 23 1.30 8.03 18.96
N TRP A 24 0.37 7.66 18.07
CA TRP A 24 -0.89 7.06 18.50
C TRP A 24 -0.64 5.68 19.14
N PRO A 25 -1.33 5.29 20.24
CA PRO A 25 -1.18 3.99 20.89
C PRO A 25 -1.38 2.81 19.94
N LEU A 26 -0.59 1.74 20.05
CA LEU A 26 -0.61 0.56 19.15
C LEU A 26 -1.87 -0.33 19.26
N ASP A 27 -2.94 0.20 19.85
CA ASP A 27 -4.21 -0.49 20.01
C ASP A 27 -5.17 -0.27 18.81
N ALA A 28 -6.35 -0.88 18.89
CA ALA A 28 -7.35 -0.84 17.84
C ALA A 28 -7.99 0.54 17.63
N SER A 29 -7.81 1.52 18.53
CA SER A 29 -8.35 2.88 18.36
C SER A 29 -7.69 3.62 17.18
N PHE A 30 -6.47 3.21 16.79
CA PHE A 30 -5.78 3.72 15.61
C PHE A 30 -6.58 3.56 14.32
N ARG A 31 -7.55 2.63 14.30
CA ARG A 31 -8.48 2.45 13.19
C ARG A 31 -9.11 3.77 12.74
N ALA A 32 -9.49 4.67 13.65
CA ALA A 32 -10.08 5.95 13.27
C ALA A 32 -9.13 6.81 12.43
N VAL A 33 -7.86 6.88 12.81
CA VAL A 33 -6.81 7.59 12.06
C VAL A 33 -6.58 6.92 10.70
N LEU A 34 -6.54 5.58 10.69
CA LEU A 34 -6.38 4.80 9.47
C LEU A 34 -7.51 5.07 8.47
N GLU A 35 -8.76 5.04 8.91
CA GLU A 35 -9.93 5.28 8.05
C GLU A 35 -9.94 6.71 7.49
N MET A 36 -9.53 7.70 8.28
CA MET A 36 -9.38 9.07 7.81
C MET A 36 -8.34 9.16 6.68
N TRP A 37 -7.17 8.54 6.88
CA TRP A 37 -6.13 8.48 5.86
C TRP A 37 -6.60 7.77 4.59
N LEU A 38 -7.17 6.57 4.71
CA LEU A 38 -7.65 5.81 3.54
C LEU A 38 -8.78 6.51 2.79
N SER A 39 -9.65 7.24 3.49
CA SER A 39 -10.68 8.07 2.85
C SER A 39 -10.07 9.21 2.03
N TYR A 40 -9.00 9.83 2.54
CA TYR A 40 -8.27 10.87 1.83
C TYR A 40 -7.55 10.35 0.57
N LEU A 41 -7.00 9.13 0.62
CA LEU A 41 -6.27 8.54 -0.51
C LEU A 41 -7.17 8.22 -1.72
N GLN A 42 -8.49 8.18 -1.56
CA GLN A 42 -9.41 7.62 -2.56
C GLN A 42 -10.55 8.59 -2.95
N PRO A 43 -10.26 9.84 -3.37
CA PRO A 43 -11.32 10.82 -3.70
C PRO A 43 -12.23 10.36 -4.84
N TRP A 44 -11.76 9.47 -5.72
CA TRP A 44 -12.56 8.88 -6.81
C TRP A 44 -13.75 8.07 -6.33
N ARG A 45 -13.75 7.58 -5.09
CA ARG A 45 -14.90 6.88 -4.51
C ARG A 45 -16.12 7.79 -4.33
N TYR A 46 -15.90 9.09 -4.27
CA TYR A 46 -16.92 10.11 -4.02
C TYR A 46 -17.14 11.04 -5.21
N ALA A 47 -16.36 10.86 -6.28
CA ALA A 47 -16.53 11.65 -7.48
C ALA A 47 -17.73 11.13 -8.29
N PRO A 48 -18.59 12.01 -8.82
CA PRO A 48 -19.65 11.60 -9.72
C PRO A 48 -19.03 11.05 -10.99
N ASP A 49 -19.00 9.73 -11.14
CA ASP A 49 -18.46 9.08 -12.32
C ASP A 49 -19.57 9.03 -13.37
N LYS A 50 -19.34 9.65 -14.53
CA LYS A 50 -20.19 9.48 -15.72
C LYS A 50 -19.89 8.11 -16.33
N GLN A 51 -20.23 7.03 -15.63
CA GLN A 51 -20.16 5.71 -16.23
C GLN A 51 -21.39 5.51 -17.12
N ALA A 52 -21.15 5.14 -18.38
CA ALA A 52 -22.22 4.66 -19.23
C ALA A 52 -22.76 3.34 -18.65
N PRO A 53 -24.08 3.14 -18.57
CA PRO A 53 -24.65 1.91 -18.05
C PRO A 53 -24.32 0.77 -19.03
N GLY A 54 -23.45 -0.18 -18.64
CA GLY A 54 -23.25 -1.40 -19.42
C GLY A 54 -21.90 -2.13 -19.33
N SER A 55 -20.86 -1.63 -18.65
CA SER A 55 -19.61 -2.40 -18.52
C SER A 55 -19.58 -3.21 -17.21
N ASP A 56 -19.92 -4.48 -17.32
CA ASP A 56 -19.82 -5.47 -16.25
C ASP A 56 -18.38 -5.62 -15.71
N SER A 57 -18.28 -5.66 -14.38
CA SER A 57 -17.36 -6.49 -13.59
C SER A 57 -15.85 -6.46 -13.89
N GLN A 58 -15.25 -5.27 -14.10
CA GLN A 58 -13.79 -5.12 -13.91
C GLN A 58 -13.47 -4.45 -12.57
N PRO A 59 -12.39 -4.87 -11.87
CA PRO A 59 -11.95 -4.15 -10.68
C PRO A 59 -11.74 -2.70 -11.06
N ARG A 60 -12.46 -1.78 -10.40
CA ARG A 60 -12.46 -0.35 -10.75
C ARG A 60 -11.02 0.15 -10.81
N CYS A 61 -10.49 0.26 -12.02
CA CYS A 61 -9.17 0.79 -12.29
C CYS A 61 -9.16 2.28 -11.93
N VAL A 62 -8.10 2.76 -11.27
CA VAL A 62 -7.99 4.19 -10.98
C VAL A 62 -7.73 4.91 -12.29
N SER A 63 -8.70 5.73 -12.71
CA SER A 63 -8.61 6.51 -13.95
C SER A 63 -7.43 7.49 -13.91
N GLU A 64 -6.68 7.59 -15.01
CA GLU A 64 -5.51 8.48 -15.16
C GLU A 64 -5.80 9.95 -14.85
N LYS A 65 -7.08 10.38 -14.93
CA LYS A 65 -7.51 11.74 -14.53
C LYS A 65 -7.10 12.11 -13.09
N TRP A 66 -6.86 11.12 -12.24
CA TRP A 66 -6.44 11.28 -10.84
C TRP A 66 -4.93 11.37 -10.64
N ALA A 67 -4.10 11.13 -11.68
CA ALA A 67 -2.65 11.20 -11.56
C ALA A 67 -2.13 12.54 -10.98
N PRO A 68 -2.66 13.72 -11.39
CA PRO A 68 -2.25 14.99 -10.77
C PRO A 68 -2.55 15.05 -9.27
N PHE A 69 -3.69 14.51 -8.82
CA PHE A 69 -4.02 14.46 -7.39
C PHE A 69 -3.03 13.58 -6.62
N VAL A 70 -2.69 12.40 -7.16
CA VAL A 70 -1.73 11.48 -6.53
C VAL A 70 -0.35 12.15 -6.41
N GLN A 71 0.10 12.83 -7.46
CA GLN A 71 1.37 13.54 -7.52
C GLN A 71 1.45 14.72 -6.54
N GLU A 72 0.40 15.55 -6.47
CA GLU A 72 0.31 16.67 -5.50
C GLU A 72 0.20 16.20 -4.04
N ASN A 73 -0.12 14.92 -3.82
CA ASN A 73 -0.28 14.32 -2.50
C ASN A 73 0.76 13.22 -2.23
N LEU A 74 1.92 13.26 -2.88
CA LEU A 74 2.90 12.17 -2.89
C LEU A 74 3.25 11.64 -1.48
N LEU A 75 3.45 12.53 -0.50
CA LEU A 75 3.81 12.13 0.87
C LEU A 75 2.66 11.43 1.63
N MET A 76 1.41 11.71 1.26
CA MET A 76 0.25 11.00 1.83
C MET A 76 0.24 9.53 1.40
N TYR A 77 0.73 9.23 0.19
CA TYR A 77 0.83 7.87 -0.31
C TYR A 77 2.11 7.18 0.16
N THR A 78 3.25 7.88 0.11
CA THR A 78 4.57 7.25 0.27
C THR A 78 5.04 7.26 1.72
N LYS A 79 5.27 8.44 2.30
CA LYS A 79 5.80 8.58 3.66
C LYS A 79 4.84 8.02 4.73
N LEU A 80 3.53 8.27 4.61
CA LEU A 80 2.55 7.67 5.53
C LEU A 80 2.43 6.14 5.37
N PHE A 81 2.64 5.59 4.17
CA PHE A 81 2.70 4.14 4.00
C PHE A 81 3.92 3.52 4.69
N VAL A 82 5.09 4.16 4.60
CA VAL A 82 6.27 3.72 5.37
C VAL A 82 6.01 3.84 6.88
N GLY A 83 5.35 4.92 7.32
CA GLY A 83 4.88 5.05 8.70
C GLY A 83 3.93 3.92 9.12
N PHE A 84 3.00 3.53 8.24
CA PHE A 84 2.10 2.40 8.44
C PHE A 84 2.87 1.09 8.60
N LEU A 85 3.84 0.80 7.71
CA LEU A 85 4.64 -0.43 7.80
C LEU A 85 5.37 -0.52 9.14
N ASN A 86 6.05 0.54 9.57
CA ASN A 86 6.75 0.58 10.86
C ASN A 86 5.81 0.37 12.06
N ARG A 87 4.55 0.79 11.93
CA ARG A 87 3.52 0.54 12.93
C ARG A 87 3.05 -0.91 12.90
N ALA A 88 2.69 -1.43 11.74
CA ALA A 88 2.20 -2.80 11.55
C ALA A 88 3.21 -3.86 12.00
N LEU A 89 4.52 -3.60 11.84
CA LEU A 89 5.60 -4.45 12.35
C LEU A 89 5.65 -4.57 13.88
N ARG A 90 4.98 -3.66 14.60
CA ARG A 90 4.93 -3.63 16.08
C ARG A 90 3.57 -4.03 16.65
N THR A 91 2.60 -4.36 15.79
CA THR A 91 1.27 -4.78 16.21
C THR A 91 1.14 -6.30 16.13
N ASP A 92 0.38 -6.88 17.06
CA ASP A 92 0.02 -8.30 16.98
C ASP A 92 -0.99 -8.53 15.84
N LEU A 93 -0.58 -9.27 14.82
CA LEU A 93 -1.40 -9.60 13.65
C LEU A 93 -2.31 -10.82 13.85
N VAL A 94 -2.19 -11.54 14.97
CA VAL A 94 -3.18 -12.55 15.35
C VAL A 94 -4.51 -11.89 15.75
N SER A 95 -4.46 -10.62 16.18
CA SER A 95 -5.65 -9.82 16.43
C SER A 95 -6.43 -9.54 15.14
N PRO A 96 -7.74 -9.90 15.08
CA PRO A 96 -8.59 -9.65 13.92
C PRO A 96 -8.70 -8.16 13.55
N LYS A 97 -8.69 -7.27 14.55
CA LYS A 97 -8.78 -5.82 14.35
C LYS A 97 -7.53 -5.30 13.64
N HIS A 98 -6.35 -5.80 14.00
CA HIS A 98 -5.08 -5.40 13.37
C HIS A 98 -4.90 -6.03 11.99
N ALA A 99 -5.26 -7.31 11.82
CA ALA A 99 -5.26 -7.98 10.53
C ALA A 99 -6.16 -7.26 9.51
N LEU A 100 -7.37 -6.86 9.95
CA LEU A 100 -8.28 -6.05 9.12
C LEU A 100 -7.64 -4.72 8.70
N MET A 101 -6.94 -4.03 9.59
CA MET A 101 -6.25 -2.78 9.23
C MET A 101 -5.18 -2.99 8.14
N VAL A 102 -4.35 -4.04 8.26
CA VAL A 102 -3.34 -4.38 7.24
C VAL A 102 -3.99 -4.73 5.91
N PHE A 103 -5.03 -5.55 5.93
CA PHE A 103 -5.82 -5.87 4.75
C PHE A 103 -6.38 -4.62 4.06
N ARG A 104 -6.98 -3.70 4.82
CA ARG A 104 -7.60 -2.48 4.24
C ARG A 104 -6.57 -1.59 3.57
N VAL A 105 -5.40 -1.40 4.19
CA VAL A 105 -4.31 -0.63 3.56
C VAL A 105 -3.84 -1.32 2.28
N ALA A 106 -3.49 -2.61 2.36
CA ALA A 106 -3.00 -3.36 1.20
C ALA A 106 -4.03 -3.32 0.05
N LYS A 107 -5.32 -3.49 0.35
CA LYS A 107 -6.40 -3.42 -0.64
C LYS A 107 -6.50 -2.06 -1.33
N VAL A 108 -6.32 -0.95 -0.61
CA VAL A 108 -6.38 0.39 -1.21
C VAL A 108 -5.18 0.60 -2.15
N PHE A 109 -3.97 0.26 -1.71
CA PHE A 109 -2.76 0.43 -2.50
C PHE A 109 -2.69 -0.51 -3.71
N ALA A 110 -3.33 -1.68 -3.64
CA ALA A 110 -3.41 -2.65 -4.73
C ALA A 110 -4.48 -2.32 -5.78
N GLN A 111 -5.14 -1.17 -5.70
CA GLN A 111 -6.04 -0.74 -6.77
C GLN A 111 -5.27 -0.63 -8.09
N PRO A 112 -5.83 -1.15 -9.21
CA PRO A 112 -5.14 -1.10 -10.50
C PRO A 112 -4.77 0.34 -10.87
N ASN A 113 -3.59 0.53 -11.46
CA ASN A 113 -2.99 1.82 -11.86
C ASN A 113 -2.51 2.72 -10.71
N LEU A 114 -2.93 2.50 -9.45
CA LEU A 114 -2.53 3.39 -8.34
C LEU A 114 -1.02 3.34 -8.07
N ALA A 115 -0.44 2.14 -7.95
CA ALA A 115 0.99 1.98 -7.69
C ALA A 115 1.86 2.63 -8.80
N GLU A 116 1.43 2.54 -10.05
CA GLU A 116 2.12 3.13 -11.21
C GLU A 116 2.06 4.66 -11.16
N MET A 117 0.91 5.25 -10.78
CA MET A 117 0.80 6.70 -10.57
C MET A 117 1.69 7.20 -9.43
N ILE A 118 1.75 6.47 -8.30
CA ILE A 118 2.62 6.82 -7.16
C ILE A 118 4.08 6.76 -7.60
N GLN A 119 4.50 5.67 -8.26
CA GLN A 119 5.87 5.49 -8.74
C GLN A 119 6.29 6.60 -9.71
N LYS A 120 5.40 7.00 -10.63
CA LYS A 120 5.64 8.14 -11.52
C LYS A 120 5.79 9.46 -10.75
N GLY A 121 5.00 9.66 -9.69
CA GLY A 121 5.15 10.82 -8.79
C GLY A 121 6.50 10.85 -8.09
N GLU A 122 6.98 9.70 -7.59
CA GLU A 122 8.31 9.58 -7.00
C GLU A 122 9.43 9.87 -8.00
N GLN A 123 9.31 9.37 -9.25
CA GLN A 123 10.27 9.65 -10.31
C GLN A 123 10.37 11.16 -10.59
N LEU A 124 9.23 11.85 -10.73
CA LEU A 124 9.20 13.30 -10.93
C LEU A 124 9.84 14.08 -9.77
N PHE A 125 9.72 13.58 -8.54
CA PHE A 125 10.35 14.19 -7.36
C PHE A 125 11.88 13.97 -7.36
N LEU A 126 12.33 12.77 -7.72
CA LEU A 126 13.74 12.37 -7.72
C LEU A 126 14.51 12.81 -8.96
N GLU A 127 13.83 13.28 -10.02
CA GLU A 127 14.48 13.83 -11.20
C GLU A 127 15.47 14.93 -10.81
N PRO A 128 16.74 14.85 -11.26
CA PRO A 128 17.71 15.91 -11.03
C PRO A 128 17.14 17.24 -11.52
N GLU A 129 17.26 18.28 -10.70
CA GLU A 129 17.01 19.63 -11.18
C GLU A 129 18.02 19.92 -12.29
N LEU A 130 17.56 19.84 -13.54
CA LEU A 130 18.31 20.40 -14.64
C LEU A 130 18.50 21.87 -14.30
N VAL A 131 19.73 22.23 -13.96
CA VAL A 131 20.14 23.62 -13.80
C VAL A 131 19.83 24.28 -15.14
N ILE A 132 18.65 24.88 -15.24
CA ILE A 132 18.39 25.90 -16.26
C ILE A 132 19.47 26.93 -15.98
N PRO A 133 20.36 27.25 -16.95
CA PRO A 133 21.38 28.26 -16.73
C PRO A 133 20.68 29.49 -16.21
N HIS A 134 21.08 29.84 -14.99
CA HIS A 134 20.72 31.05 -14.27
C HIS A 134 20.48 32.18 -15.27
N ARG A 135 19.27 32.75 -15.27
CA ARG A 135 18.99 34.03 -15.93
C ARG A 135 20.07 34.99 -15.47
N GLN A 136 21.08 35.21 -16.31
CA GLN A 136 22.00 36.32 -16.11
C GLN A 136 21.14 37.57 -16.06
N HIS A 137 21.26 38.31 -14.96
CA HIS A 137 20.86 39.71 -14.89
C HIS A 137 21.42 40.45 -16.12
N ARG A 138 20.63 40.61 -17.18
CA ARG A 138 20.90 41.59 -18.23
C ARG A 138 20.23 42.89 -17.84
N LEU A 139 20.99 43.74 -17.17
CA LEU A 139 20.80 45.18 -17.27
C LEU A 139 21.19 45.60 -18.70
N PHE A 140 20.30 46.38 -19.33
CA PHE A 140 20.49 47.25 -20.50
C PHE A 140 21.21 46.70 -21.75
N THR A 141 20.45 46.50 -22.82
CA THR A 141 20.47 47.29 -24.08
C THR A 141 19.55 46.64 -25.10
N ALA A 142 18.69 47.43 -25.75
CA ALA A 142 17.85 46.97 -26.83
C ALA A 142 18.69 46.55 -28.04
N PRO A 143 18.41 45.41 -28.69
CA PRO A 143 18.86 45.17 -30.05
C PRO A 143 17.69 45.19 -31.03
N THR A 144 17.98 45.83 -32.14
CA THR A 144 17.22 45.89 -33.38
C THR A 144 16.86 44.52 -33.94
N PHE A 145 15.68 44.49 -34.57
CA PHE A 145 15.18 43.58 -35.60
C PHE A 145 16.06 42.43 -36.12
N THR A 146 15.37 41.31 -36.37
CA THR A 146 15.69 40.13 -37.20
C THR A 146 16.16 38.87 -36.45
N GLY A 147 15.43 37.76 -36.65
CA GLY A 147 15.99 36.41 -36.55
C GLY A 147 15.34 35.42 -35.58
N SER A 148 14.47 34.56 -36.13
CA SER A 148 14.22 33.17 -35.72
C SER A 148 13.54 32.85 -34.38
N PHE A 149 12.22 32.63 -34.43
CA PHE A 149 11.40 32.09 -33.32
C PHE A 149 11.10 30.60 -33.52
N LEU A 150 12.07 29.72 -33.31
CA LEU A 150 11.81 28.28 -33.13
C LEU A 150 12.77 27.70 -32.08
N SER A 151 12.73 28.22 -30.86
CA SER A 151 13.18 27.45 -29.69
C SER A 151 12.04 26.52 -29.26
N PRO A 152 12.25 25.20 -29.13
CA PRO A 152 11.28 24.32 -28.50
C PRO A 152 11.03 24.83 -27.07
N TRP A 153 9.78 25.15 -26.75
CA TRP A 153 9.38 25.47 -25.39
C TRP A 153 9.83 24.34 -24.44
N PRO A 154 10.18 24.62 -23.17
CA PRO A 154 10.52 23.56 -22.23
C PRO A 154 9.36 22.55 -22.17
N PRO A 155 9.65 21.23 -22.22
CA PRO A 155 8.60 20.23 -22.24
C PRO A 155 7.80 20.28 -20.94
N ALA A 156 6.51 19.96 -21.02
CA ALA A 156 5.56 19.90 -19.90
C ALA A 156 6.04 19.06 -18.68
N VAL A 157 7.07 18.23 -18.87
CA VAL A 157 7.81 17.47 -17.84
C VAL A 157 8.41 18.39 -16.76
N THR A 158 8.90 19.59 -17.13
CA THR A 158 9.49 20.55 -16.18
C THR A 158 8.46 21.13 -15.21
N ASP A 159 7.22 21.35 -15.65
CA ASP A 159 6.13 21.90 -14.83
C ASP A 159 5.61 20.88 -13.80
N ALA A 160 5.52 19.60 -14.20
CA ALA A 160 5.07 18.54 -13.30
C ALA A 160 6.09 18.22 -12.20
N SER A 161 7.38 18.09 -12.53
CA SER A 161 8.45 17.88 -11.54
C SER A 161 8.53 19.04 -10.55
N PHE A 162 8.50 20.28 -11.04
CA PHE A 162 8.50 21.47 -10.19
C PHE A 162 7.32 21.50 -9.20
N LYS A 163 6.11 21.17 -9.66
CA LYS A 163 4.93 21.09 -8.80
C LYS A 163 5.07 20.05 -7.69
N VAL A 164 5.50 18.83 -8.03
CA VAL A 164 5.69 17.76 -7.05
C VAL A 164 6.74 18.16 -6.01
N LYS A 165 7.90 18.68 -6.44
CA LYS A 165 8.95 19.15 -5.55
C LYS A 165 8.49 20.29 -4.64
N SER A 166 7.83 21.30 -5.21
CA SER A 166 7.26 22.42 -4.45
C SER A 166 6.29 21.93 -3.37
N HIS A 167 5.43 20.95 -3.69
CA HIS A 167 4.52 20.36 -2.73
C HIS A 167 5.24 19.62 -1.61
N VAL A 168 6.22 18.76 -1.93
CA VAL A 168 7.02 18.04 -0.92
C VAL A 168 7.77 19.01 0.00
N TYR A 169 8.45 20.01 -0.57
CA TYR A 169 9.21 20.99 0.21
C TYR A 169 8.32 21.90 1.07
N SER A 170 7.08 22.16 0.63
CA SER A 170 6.13 22.91 1.47
C SER A 170 5.68 22.16 2.72
N LEU A 171 5.78 20.84 2.72
CA LEU A 171 5.40 19.97 3.84
C LEU A 171 6.59 19.65 4.74
N GLU A 172 7.73 19.32 4.16
CA GLU A 172 8.90 18.77 4.88
C GLU A 172 10.08 19.74 5.00
N GLY A 173 10.04 20.87 4.30
CA GLY A 173 11.19 21.74 4.11
C GLY A 173 12.14 21.25 3.00
N GLN A 174 13.12 22.08 2.66
CA GLN A 174 14.07 21.81 1.57
C GLN A 174 15.11 20.73 1.93
N ASP A 175 15.41 20.56 3.22
CA ASP A 175 16.38 19.57 3.72
C ASP A 175 15.76 18.16 3.91
N CYS A 176 14.61 17.91 3.28
CA CYS A 176 13.89 16.65 3.41
C CYS A 176 14.70 15.46 2.87
N LYS A 177 14.99 14.50 3.75
CA LYS A 177 15.55 13.20 3.37
C LYS A 177 14.44 12.25 2.95
N TYR A 178 14.09 12.31 1.68
CA TYR A 178 13.05 11.45 1.13
C TYR A 178 13.55 10.00 0.97
N THR A 179 12.78 9.03 1.51
CA THR A 179 13.01 7.60 1.30
C THR A 179 11.97 7.06 0.33
N PRO A 180 12.37 6.54 -0.85
CA PRO A 180 11.42 6.06 -1.83
C PRO A 180 10.56 4.89 -1.32
N MET A 181 9.24 4.94 -1.54
CA MET A 181 8.34 3.86 -1.13
C MET A 181 8.60 2.58 -1.92
N PHE A 182 9.02 2.71 -3.19
CA PHE A 182 9.49 1.57 -4.00
C PHE A 182 11.02 1.41 -3.94
N GLY A 183 11.68 1.95 -2.91
CA GLY A 183 13.11 1.77 -2.63
C GLY A 183 13.43 0.46 -1.89
N PRO A 184 14.73 0.11 -1.73
CA PRO A 184 15.14 -1.10 -1.02
C PRO A 184 14.78 -1.10 0.47
N GLU A 185 14.78 0.06 1.13
CA GLU A 185 14.45 0.19 2.56
C GLU A 185 12.98 -0.18 2.81
N ALA A 186 12.08 0.42 2.04
CA ALA A 186 10.65 0.14 2.12
C ALA A 186 10.32 -1.31 1.73
N ARG A 187 10.98 -1.86 0.70
CA ARG A 187 10.85 -3.29 0.34
C ARG A 187 11.27 -4.20 1.49
N THR A 188 12.33 -3.85 2.22
CA THR A 188 12.76 -4.64 3.39
C THR A 188 11.69 -4.64 4.49
N LEU A 189 11.04 -3.50 4.74
CA LEU A 189 9.92 -3.42 5.69
C LEU A 189 8.72 -4.27 5.22
N VAL A 190 8.38 -4.24 3.93
CA VAL A 190 7.30 -5.06 3.35
C VAL A 190 7.61 -6.55 3.48
N LEU A 191 8.86 -6.98 3.22
CA LEU A 191 9.27 -8.38 3.39
C LEU A 191 9.17 -8.84 4.84
N ARG A 192 9.60 -8.01 5.80
CA ARG A 192 9.44 -8.30 7.23
C ARG A 192 7.96 -8.39 7.62
N LEU A 193 7.11 -7.51 7.07
CA LEU A 193 5.67 -7.57 7.32
C LEU A 193 5.06 -8.84 6.73
N ALA A 194 5.45 -9.24 5.51
CA ALA A 194 5.00 -10.49 4.90
C ALA A 194 5.40 -11.73 5.73
N GLN A 195 6.59 -11.70 6.35
CA GLN A 195 7.03 -12.73 7.31
C GLN A 195 6.12 -12.78 8.53
N LEU A 196 5.87 -11.63 9.17
CA LEU A 196 4.97 -11.55 10.33
C LEU A 196 3.55 -12.00 9.99
N ILE A 197 3.02 -11.60 8.83
CA ILE A 197 1.72 -12.07 8.33
C ILE A 197 1.71 -13.59 8.23
N THR A 198 2.73 -14.19 7.62
CA THR A 198 2.84 -15.65 7.47
C THR A 198 2.85 -16.36 8.83
N GLN A 199 3.63 -15.85 9.78
CA GLN A 199 3.71 -16.38 11.14
C GLN A 199 2.36 -16.26 11.90
N ALA A 200 1.71 -15.10 11.79
CA ALA A 200 0.42 -14.84 12.42
C ALA A 200 -0.68 -15.77 11.86
N LYS A 201 -0.67 -16.05 10.55
CA LYS A 201 -1.59 -17.02 9.93
C LYS A 201 -1.41 -18.43 10.49
N HIS A 202 -0.18 -18.92 10.57
CA HIS A 202 0.09 -20.24 11.17
C HIS A 202 -0.39 -20.29 12.62
N THR A 203 -0.18 -19.21 13.38
CA THR A 203 -0.63 -19.10 14.77
C THR A 203 -2.16 -19.11 14.86
N ALA A 204 -2.85 -18.27 14.08
CA ALA A 204 -4.31 -18.20 14.04
C ALA A 204 -4.94 -19.53 13.64
N LYS A 205 -4.36 -20.23 12.65
CA LYS A 205 -4.83 -21.54 12.22
C LYS A 205 -4.68 -22.60 13.32
N SER A 206 -3.54 -22.63 14.01
CA SER A 206 -3.33 -23.57 15.13
C SER A 206 -4.31 -23.35 16.30
N ILE A 207 -4.69 -22.10 16.57
CA ILE A 207 -5.69 -21.75 17.59
C ILE A 207 -7.09 -22.20 17.15
N SER A 208 -7.42 -22.00 15.87
CA SER A 208 -8.70 -22.47 15.30
C SER A 208 -8.82 -23.99 15.33
N ASP A 209 -7.76 -24.71 14.95
CA ASP A 209 -7.76 -26.18 14.88
C ASP A 209 -7.92 -26.82 16.27
N GLN A 210 -7.33 -26.22 17.32
CA GLN A 210 -7.53 -26.65 18.71
C GLN A 210 -8.94 -26.40 19.25
N CYS A 211 -9.70 -25.48 18.63
CA CYS A 211 -11.03 -25.08 19.07
C CYS A 211 -12.17 -25.77 18.28
N ALA A 212 -11.84 -26.44 17.17
CA ALA A 212 -12.79 -27.09 16.26
C ALA A 212 -13.24 -28.50 16.69
N GLU A 213 -12.84 -28.99 17.87
CA GLU A 213 -13.33 -30.28 18.43
C GLU A 213 -14.77 -30.21 19.01
N SER A 214 -15.56 -29.17 18.70
CA SER A 214 -16.99 -29.11 19.05
C SER A 214 -17.84 -28.88 17.79
N PRO A 215 -18.88 -29.71 17.51
CA PRO A 215 -19.58 -29.67 16.25
C PRO A 215 -20.74 -28.68 16.30
N ALA A 216 -20.69 -27.64 15.48
CA ALA A 216 -21.89 -26.98 14.97
C ALA A 216 -21.56 -26.37 13.61
N GLY A 217 -22.03 -27.03 12.57
CA GLY A 217 -21.95 -26.52 11.21
C GLY A 217 -23.01 -25.48 10.98
N HIS A 218 -22.68 -24.38 10.31
CA HIS A 218 -23.62 -23.64 9.46
C HIS A 218 -22.85 -22.98 8.30
N SER A 219 -23.40 -23.18 7.09
CA SER A 219 -22.83 -22.79 5.80
C SER A 219 -23.00 -21.30 5.49
N PHE A 220 -21.94 -20.75 4.89
CA PHE A 220 -21.51 -19.35 4.86
C PHE A 220 -21.92 -18.54 3.62
N LEU A 221 -22.84 -19.03 2.78
CA LEU A 221 -23.10 -18.38 1.48
C LEU A 221 -24.07 -17.18 1.51
N SER A 222 -24.34 -16.57 2.67
CA SER A 222 -25.25 -15.41 2.78
C SER A 222 -24.56 -14.04 2.94
N TRP A 223 -23.25 -13.95 3.21
CA TRP A 223 -22.59 -12.64 3.48
C TRP A 223 -21.67 -12.11 2.36
N LEU A 224 -21.45 -12.82 1.26
CA LEU A 224 -20.93 -12.18 0.04
C LEU A 224 -22.05 -11.43 -0.69
N GLY A 225 -22.80 -10.61 0.06
CA GLY A 225 -23.78 -9.65 -0.41
C GLY A 225 -23.07 -8.46 -1.04
N PHE A 226 -22.83 -8.57 -2.34
CA PHE A 226 -22.82 -7.42 -3.24
C PHE A 226 -24.16 -6.67 -3.07
N SER A 227 -24.21 -5.70 -2.16
CA SER A 227 -25.32 -4.75 -2.16
C SER A 227 -25.05 -3.72 -3.25
N SER A 228 -25.85 -3.82 -4.29
CA SER A 228 -26.29 -2.72 -5.12
C SER A 228 -26.52 -1.45 -4.30
N MET A 229 -26.31 -0.30 -4.92
CA MET A 229 -26.79 0.98 -4.41
C MET A 229 -28.30 0.86 -4.19
N ASP A 230 -28.73 1.02 -2.94
CA ASP A 230 -29.99 1.66 -2.65
C ASP A 230 -29.73 2.81 -1.67
N THR A 231 -30.12 3.98 -2.13
CA THR A 231 -30.20 5.25 -1.43
C THR A 231 -30.99 5.13 -0.13
N ASN A 232 -30.32 5.16 1.03
CA ASN A 232 -30.68 6.06 2.12
C ASN A 232 -29.56 6.13 3.17
N GLY A 233 -29.28 7.34 3.66
CA GLY A 233 -28.24 7.58 4.65
C GLY A 233 -28.61 7.03 6.03
N SER A 234 -27.74 6.19 6.57
CA SER A 234 -27.51 6.08 8.01
C SER A 234 -26.11 5.50 8.24
N TYR A 235 -25.30 6.23 9.00
CA TYR A 235 -23.97 5.80 9.43
C TYR A 235 -24.13 4.75 10.54
N THR A 236 -24.01 3.46 10.22
CA THR A 236 -23.85 2.42 11.25
C THR A 236 -22.35 2.17 11.47
N ALA A 237 -21.80 2.92 12.43
CA ALA A 237 -20.43 2.78 12.91
C ALA A 237 -20.26 1.67 13.98
N ASN A 238 -21.31 0.88 14.26
CA ASN A 238 -21.36 0.00 15.43
C ASN A 238 -21.35 -1.52 15.17
N ASP A 239 -21.39 -2.02 13.93
CA ASP A 239 -21.58 -3.46 13.68
C ASP A 239 -20.28 -4.30 13.68
N LEU A 240 -19.19 -3.82 14.28
CA LEU A 240 -17.87 -4.49 14.21
C LEU A 240 -17.28 -4.93 15.56
N ASP A 241 -18.00 -4.70 16.66
CA ASP A 241 -17.57 -5.16 18.00
C ASP A 241 -18.14 -6.53 18.40
N GLU A 242 -19.03 -7.12 17.60
CA GLU A 242 -19.53 -8.48 17.83
C GLU A 242 -18.72 -9.49 17.00
N MET A 243 -17.52 -9.84 17.47
CA MET A 243 -16.66 -10.79 16.77
C MET A 243 -16.27 -11.97 17.68
N GLY A 244 -17.11 -13.01 17.68
CA GLY A 244 -16.86 -14.31 18.33
C GLY A 244 -15.87 -15.20 17.56
N GLN A 245 -16.05 -16.53 17.59
CA GLN A 245 -15.16 -17.54 16.98
C GLN A 245 -14.94 -17.35 15.45
N ASP A 246 -15.87 -16.66 14.77
CA ASP A 246 -15.75 -16.18 13.38
C ASP A 246 -14.61 -15.17 13.17
N SER A 247 -14.08 -14.58 14.25
CA SER A 247 -12.98 -13.62 14.23
C SER A 247 -11.67 -14.22 13.70
N VAL A 248 -11.36 -15.46 14.09
CA VAL A 248 -10.07 -16.10 13.80
C VAL A 248 -10.01 -16.53 12.34
N ARG A 249 -11.09 -17.10 11.80
CA ARG A 249 -11.18 -17.45 10.37
C ARG A 249 -11.10 -16.21 9.47
N LYS A 250 -11.80 -15.13 9.84
CA LYS A 250 -11.70 -13.84 9.14
C LYS A 250 -10.28 -13.25 9.20
N THR A 251 -9.54 -13.50 10.29
CA THR A 251 -8.15 -13.07 10.43
C THR A 251 -7.26 -13.72 9.38
N ASP A 252 -7.35 -15.06 9.21
CA ASP A 252 -6.58 -15.78 8.20
C ASP A 252 -6.87 -15.27 6.78
N GLU A 253 -8.15 -15.06 6.45
CA GLU A 253 -8.57 -14.52 5.15
C GLU A 253 -8.04 -13.09 4.90
N TYR A 254 -8.13 -12.20 5.89
CA TYR A 254 -7.59 -10.85 5.77
C TYR A 254 -6.08 -10.86 5.55
N LEU A 255 -5.37 -11.71 6.29
CA LEU A 255 -3.93 -11.85 6.20
C LEU A 255 -3.49 -12.44 4.85
N GLU A 256 -4.17 -13.46 4.33
CA GLU A 256 -3.92 -14.01 2.99
C GLU A 256 -4.12 -12.94 1.91
N LYS A 257 -5.25 -12.23 1.95
CA LYS A 257 -5.54 -11.18 0.96
C LYS A 257 -4.60 -10.00 1.07
N ALA A 258 -4.20 -9.60 2.29
CA ALA A 258 -3.20 -8.57 2.47
C ALA A 258 -1.88 -8.94 1.80
N LEU A 259 -1.46 -10.20 1.93
CA LEU A 259 -0.22 -10.69 1.36
C LEU A 259 -0.28 -10.77 -0.19
N GLU A 260 -1.42 -11.19 -0.76
CA GLU A 260 -1.68 -11.12 -2.21
C GLU A 260 -1.58 -9.67 -2.73
N TYR A 261 -2.21 -8.71 -2.04
CA TYR A 261 -2.15 -7.31 -2.40
C TYR A 261 -0.74 -6.70 -2.27
N LEU A 262 0.00 -7.02 -1.20
CA LEU A 262 1.39 -6.57 -1.06
C LEU A 262 2.27 -7.12 -2.19
N ARG A 263 2.07 -8.39 -2.60
CA ARG A 263 2.74 -8.95 -3.78
C ARG A 263 2.41 -8.18 -5.06
N GLN A 264 1.13 -7.81 -5.23
CA GLN A 264 0.67 -7.04 -6.39
C GLN A 264 1.27 -5.63 -6.42
N ILE A 265 1.27 -4.90 -5.30
CA ILE A 265 1.76 -3.51 -5.21
C ILE A 265 3.25 -3.45 -5.56
N PHE A 266 4.04 -4.37 -5.00
CA PHE A 266 5.49 -4.36 -5.14
C PHE A 266 5.98 -5.20 -6.33
N ARG A 267 5.05 -5.74 -7.15
CA ARG A 267 5.26 -6.63 -8.31
C ARG A 267 6.64 -7.28 -8.25
N PHE A 268 6.83 -8.15 -7.26
CA PHE A 268 8.18 -8.63 -6.97
C PHE A 268 8.82 -9.34 -8.17
N ALA A 269 8.06 -9.77 -9.19
CA ALA A 269 8.48 -10.63 -10.30
C ALA A 269 9.78 -10.23 -11.04
N GLY A 270 10.18 -8.94 -11.08
CA GLY A 270 11.45 -8.52 -11.72
C GLY A 270 12.68 -8.53 -10.79
N GLN A 271 12.50 -8.29 -9.49
CA GLN A 271 13.55 -8.30 -8.46
C GLN A 271 13.50 -9.57 -7.58
N MET A 272 12.50 -10.42 -7.78
CA MET A 272 12.40 -11.74 -7.16
C MET A 272 13.62 -12.56 -7.51
N ALA A 273 14.12 -12.52 -8.74
CA ALA A 273 15.34 -13.24 -9.11
C ALA A 273 16.55 -12.74 -8.29
N ALA A 274 16.69 -11.42 -8.09
CA ALA A 274 17.80 -10.82 -7.33
C ALA A 274 17.67 -11.01 -5.81
N LEU A 275 16.45 -11.01 -5.27
CA LEU A 275 16.20 -11.31 -3.86
C LEU A 275 16.32 -12.81 -3.60
N CYS A 276 15.78 -13.65 -4.48
CA CYS A 276 15.93 -15.10 -4.47
C CYS A 276 17.33 -15.57 -4.87
N SER A 277 18.21 -14.72 -5.37
CA SER A 277 19.62 -15.03 -5.57
C SER A 277 20.48 -14.67 -4.36
N ARG A 278 19.90 -14.08 -3.31
CA ARG A 278 20.61 -13.87 -2.05
C ARG A 278 20.80 -15.21 -1.35
N ASP A 279 22.00 -15.44 -0.83
CA ASP A 279 22.32 -16.61 -0.01
C ASP A 279 21.95 -16.43 1.47
N ASP A 280 21.35 -15.30 1.82
CA ASP A 280 20.87 -15.00 3.16
C ASP A 280 19.44 -15.52 3.41
N PHE A 281 19.01 -15.41 4.67
CA PHE A 281 17.68 -15.83 5.10
C PHE A 281 16.55 -15.20 4.27
N LEU A 282 16.70 -13.95 3.84
CA LEU A 282 15.71 -13.27 3.02
C LEU A 282 15.61 -13.89 1.63
N GLY A 283 16.73 -14.31 1.04
CA GLY A 283 16.72 -15.06 -0.20
C GLY A 283 16.07 -16.43 -0.07
N SER A 284 16.34 -17.16 1.00
CA SER A 284 15.67 -18.45 1.27
C SER A 284 14.16 -18.30 1.48
N PHE A 285 13.75 -17.28 2.25
CA PHE A 285 12.34 -16.99 2.50
C PHE A 285 11.60 -16.58 1.21
N CYS A 286 12.21 -15.71 0.40
CA CYS A 286 11.65 -15.31 -0.90
C CYS A 286 11.45 -16.54 -1.81
N ARG A 287 12.43 -17.43 -1.90
CA ARG A 287 12.34 -18.68 -2.68
C ARG A 287 11.17 -19.56 -2.23
N TYR A 288 11.00 -19.71 -0.92
CA TYR A 288 10.01 -20.63 -0.35
C TYR A 288 8.58 -20.10 -0.39
N HIS A 289 8.36 -18.80 -0.13
CA HIS A 289 7.01 -18.25 0.08
C HIS A 289 6.47 -17.40 -1.08
N LEU A 290 7.32 -16.98 -2.02
CA LEU A 290 6.96 -15.97 -3.02
C LEU A 290 7.16 -16.43 -4.47
N THR A 291 7.92 -17.51 -4.75
CA THR A 291 8.13 -18.05 -6.11
C THR A 291 7.42 -19.36 -6.39
N GLU A 292 7.06 -20.16 -5.39
CA GLU A 292 6.35 -21.44 -5.61
C GLU A 292 4.99 -21.48 -4.89
N PRO A 293 3.87 -21.44 -5.64
CA PRO A 293 2.52 -21.55 -5.05
C PRO A 293 2.17 -22.95 -4.52
N GLY A 294 3.02 -23.97 -4.71
CA GLY A 294 2.62 -25.37 -4.61
C GLY A 294 3.18 -26.20 -3.44
N LEU A 295 4.24 -25.74 -2.75
CA LEU A 295 4.92 -26.58 -1.75
C LEU A 295 4.48 -26.37 -0.30
N ALA A 296 3.79 -25.28 0.02
CA ALA A 296 3.25 -25.07 1.38
C ALA A 296 2.19 -26.12 1.79
N SER A 297 1.70 -26.93 0.84
CA SER A 297 0.75 -28.03 1.07
C SER A 297 1.41 -29.41 1.21
N ARG A 298 2.73 -29.54 1.01
CA ARG A 298 3.42 -30.83 1.17
C ARG A 298 4.04 -30.93 2.56
N HIS A 299 3.22 -31.45 3.46
CA HIS A 299 3.58 -32.31 4.60
C HIS A 299 4.94 -32.05 5.27
N LEU A 300 4.86 -31.57 6.51
CA LEU A 300 5.80 -31.89 7.57
C LEU A 300 5.95 -33.42 7.68
N LEU A 301 6.88 -34.00 6.93
CA LEU A 301 7.47 -35.29 7.28
C LEU A 301 8.81 -34.99 7.96
N SER A 302 8.78 -35.00 9.30
CA SER A 302 9.96 -35.00 10.15
C SER A 302 10.94 -36.11 9.72
N PRO A 303 12.25 -35.83 9.64
CA PRO A 303 13.25 -36.88 9.51
C PRO A 303 13.54 -37.46 10.89
N VAL A 304 12.72 -38.41 11.33
CA VAL A 304 13.04 -39.27 12.49
C VAL A 304 12.88 -40.72 12.07
N GLY A 305 13.97 -41.49 12.16
CA GLY A 305 13.92 -42.95 12.18
C GLY A 305 14.38 -43.68 10.92
N ARG A 306 15.61 -43.44 10.45
CA ARG A 306 16.33 -44.45 9.65
C ARG A 306 17.60 -44.88 10.39
N ARG A 307 17.42 -45.70 11.43
CA ARG A 307 18.52 -46.40 12.10
C ARG A 307 18.30 -47.90 11.96
N GLN A 308 19.14 -48.48 11.09
CA GLN A 308 19.69 -49.83 11.11
C GLN A 308 18.78 -50.98 11.58
N VAL A 309 18.41 -51.85 10.63
CA VAL A 309 18.38 -53.30 10.90
C VAL A 309 19.34 -53.94 9.91
N ALA A 310 20.57 -54.14 10.38
CA ALA A 310 21.54 -55.05 9.78
C ALA A 310 21.63 -56.27 10.70
N GLY A 311 21.41 -57.45 10.11
CA GLY A 311 21.93 -58.75 10.54
C GLY A 311 21.51 -59.27 11.92
N HIS A 312 20.85 -60.43 11.94
CA HIS A 312 21.43 -61.65 12.50
C HIS A 312 20.56 -62.85 12.14
N THR A 313 21.21 -63.82 11.49
CA THR A 313 20.95 -65.28 11.41
C THR A 313 19.56 -65.78 11.07
#